data_AF-A0A8T5A2J5-F1
#
_entry.id   AF-A0A8T5A2J5-F1
#
_cell.length_a   1.000
_cell.length_b   1.000
_cell.length_c   1.000
_cell.angle_alpha   90.00
_cell.angle_beta   90.00
_cell.angle_gamma   90.00
#
_symmetry.space_group_name_H-M   'P 1'
#
loop_
_entity.id
_entity.type
_entity.pdbx_description
1 polymer ?
#
loop_
_entity_poly.entity_id
_entity_poly.type
_entity_poly.pdbx_seq_one_letter_code
_entity_poly.pdbx_strand_id
1 'polypeptide(L)'
;MSVTIKDLDEDVFRNFKAEAIRHGLKLGEAASEAFRLWIAFKRHGRVRDRDRMLTAARDMDMLRKKSLEGWSGVKEIRKWRDMRT
;
A
#
# COMPACT_ATOMS: atom_id res chain seq x y z
N MET A 1 5.49 10.87 -26.11
CA MET A 1 6.57 11.48 -25.30
C MET A 1 7.79 10.58 -25.38
N SER A 2 8.99 11.13 -25.56
CA SER A 2 10.25 10.37 -25.59
C SER A 2 11.10 10.72 -24.38
N VAL A 3 11.81 9.72 -23.85
CA VAL A 3 12.73 9.88 -22.71
C VAL A 3 13.97 9.02 -22.97
N THR A 4 15.14 9.53 -22.62
CA THR A 4 16.40 8.78 -22.66
C THR A 4 16.90 8.62 -21.23
N ILE A 5 17.18 7.39 -20.82
CA ILE A 5 17.69 7.05 -19.48
C ILE A 5 19.12 6.56 -19.66
N LYS A 6 20.06 7.19 -18.95
CA LYS A 6 21.47 6.80 -18.92
C LYS A 6 21.76 6.03 -17.63
N ASP A 7 22.88 5.31 -17.63
CA ASP A 7 23.40 4.61 -16.45
C ASP A 7 22.43 3.56 -15.87
N LEU A 8 21.66 2.92 -16.74
CA LEU A 8 20.80 1.79 -16.38
C LEU A 8 21.66 0.52 -16.31
N ASP A 9 21.55 -0.19 -15.19
CA ASP A 9 22.15 -1.51 -15.03
C ASP A 9 21.67 -2.46 -16.14
N GLU A 10 22.61 -3.05 -16.86
CA GLU A 10 22.32 -3.84 -18.06
C GLU A 10 21.55 -5.12 -17.72
N ASP A 11 21.88 -5.77 -16.61
CA ASP A 11 21.23 -7.01 -16.20
C ASP A 11 19.80 -6.74 -15.72
N VAL A 12 19.59 -5.64 -14.98
CA VAL A 12 18.25 -5.18 -14.60
C VAL A 12 17.41 -4.88 -15.84
N PHE A 13 17.99 -4.20 -16.84
CA PHE A 13 17.29 -3.90 -18.09
C PHE A 13 16.91 -5.16 -18.87
N ARG A 14 17.84 -6.11 -18.99
CA ARG A 14 17.59 -7.39 -19.70
C ARG A 14 16.46 -8.17 -19.05
N ASN A 15 16.47 -8.29 -17.73
CA ASN A 15 15.42 -8.98 -16.98
C ASN A 15 14.06 -8.27 -17.14
N PHE A 16 14.05 -6.94 -17.01
CA PHE A 16 12.84 -6.15 -17.19
C PHE A 16 12.24 -6.30 -18.61
N LYS A 17 13.09 -6.25 -19.63
CA LYS A 17 12.68 -6.46 -21.02
C LYS A 17 12.13 -7.87 -21.24
N ALA A 18 12.75 -8.90 -20.66
CA ALA A 18 12.26 -10.28 -20.75
C ALA A 18 10.87 -10.42 -20.13
N GLU A 19 10.64 -9.85 -18.94
CA GLU A 19 9.32 -9.86 -18.29
C GLU A 19 8.27 -9.09 -19.10
N ALA A 20 8.62 -7.92 -19.65
CA ALA A 20 7.70 -7.19 -20.53
C ALA A 20 7.24 -8.05 -21.73
N ILE A 21 8.17 -8.78 -22.35
CA ILE A 21 7.85 -9.70 -23.46
C ILE A 21 6.98 -10.87 -22.99
N ARG A 22 7.29 -11.48 -21.83
CA ARG A 22 6.49 -12.58 -21.26
C ARG A 22 5.04 -12.18 -21.00
N HIS A 23 4.83 -10.94 -20.59
CA HIS A 23 3.50 -10.37 -20.35
C HIS A 23 2.85 -9.76 -21.60
N GLY A 24 3.48 -9.84 -22.77
CA GLY A 24 2.94 -9.32 -24.03
C GLY A 24 2.89 -7.79 -24.10
N LEU A 25 3.68 -7.10 -23.29
CA LEU A 25 3.72 -5.64 -23.20
C LEU A 25 4.81 -5.06 -24.08
N LYS A 26 4.57 -3.87 -24.65
CA LYS A 26 5.64 -3.06 -25.22
C LYS A 26 6.52 -2.54 -24.09
N LEU A 27 7.81 -2.39 -24.36
CA LEU A 27 8.78 -1.91 -23.37
C LEU A 27 8.38 -0.55 -22.74
N GLY A 28 7.77 0.35 -23.53
CA GLY A 28 7.26 1.63 -23.02
C GLY A 28 6.03 1.51 -22.12
N GLU A 29 5.18 0.51 -22.34
CA GLU A 29 4.00 0.23 -21.49
C GLU A 29 4.46 -0.32 -20.14
N ALA A 30 5.35 -1.31 -20.16
CA ALA A 30 5.98 -1.84 -18.96
C ALA A 30 6.72 -0.73 -18.18
N ALA A 31 7.45 0.16 -18.89
CA ALA A 31 8.16 1.27 -18.25
C ALA A 31 7.18 2.24 -17.56
N SER A 32 6.04 2.51 -18.19
CA SER A 32 4.98 3.34 -17.60
C SER A 32 4.40 2.72 -16.33
N GLU A 33 4.21 1.39 -16.31
CA GLU A 33 3.79 0.66 -15.11
C GLU A 33 4.85 0.74 -14.00
N ALA A 34 6.11 0.50 -14.34
CA ALA A 34 7.22 0.60 -13.40
C ALA A 34 7.33 2.00 -12.76
N PHE A 35 7.14 3.07 -13.54
CA PHE A 35 7.13 4.43 -13.02
C PHE A 35 5.97 4.68 -12.05
N ARG A 36 4.77 4.21 -12.37
CA ARG A 36 3.61 4.32 -11.47
C ARG A 36 3.87 3.59 -10.16
N LEU A 37 4.38 2.37 -10.23
CA LEU A 37 4.71 1.56 -9.06
C LEU A 37 5.80 2.20 -8.21
N TRP A 38 6.85 2.76 -8.83
CA TRP A 38 7.90 3.47 -8.11
C TRP A 38 7.37 4.67 -7.33
N ILE A 39 6.53 5.51 -7.96
CA ILE A 39 5.91 6.67 -7.30
C ILE A 39 5.00 6.20 -6.16
N ALA A 40 4.16 5.19 -6.39
CA ALA A 40 3.28 4.64 -5.36
C ALA A 40 4.09 4.10 -4.16
N PHE A 41 5.15 3.35 -4.43
CA PHE A 41 6.06 2.82 -3.42
C PHE A 41 6.72 3.93 -2.58
N LYS A 42 7.10 5.05 -3.22
CA LYS A 42 7.66 6.21 -2.50
C LYS A 42 6.60 6.98 -1.71
N ARG A 43 5.39 7.17 -2.26
CA ARG A 43 4.30 7.93 -1.62
C ARG A 43 3.68 7.22 -0.43
N HIS A 44 3.46 5.92 -0.54
CA HIS A 44 2.87 5.14 0.55
C HIS A 44 3.87 4.78 1.64
N GLY A 45 5.13 5.20 1.47
CA GLY A 45 6.25 4.71 2.26
C GLY A 45 6.39 3.21 2.08
N ARG A 46 7.56 2.68 2.44
CA ARG A 46 7.59 1.25 2.71
C ARG A 46 6.66 1.03 3.90
N VAL A 47 5.64 0.19 3.76
CA VAL A 47 5.08 -0.54 4.91
C VAL A 47 6.20 -1.50 5.38
N ARG A 48 7.32 -0.95 5.84
CA ARG A 48 8.49 -1.67 6.36
C ARG A 48 8.73 -1.41 7.81
N ASP A 49 8.02 -0.47 8.41
CA ASP A 49 8.05 -0.40 9.85
C ASP A 49 7.12 -1.49 10.39
N ARG A 50 7.59 -2.73 10.25
CA ARG A 50 6.95 -3.93 10.81
C ARG A 50 6.67 -3.68 12.29
N ASP A 51 7.56 -2.96 12.97
CA ASP A 51 7.40 -2.59 14.37
C ASP A 51 6.27 -1.60 14.56
N ARG A 52 6.13 -0.58 13.70
CA ARG A 52 4.93 0.29 13.69
C ARG A 52 3.64 -0.47 13.41
N MET A 53 3.68 -1.46 12.51
CA MET A 53 2.50 -2.28 12.19
C MET A 53 2.11 -3.21 13.34
N LEU A 54 3.10 -3.83 13.98
CA LEU A 54 2.92 -4.65 15.18
C LEU A 54 2.46 -3.81 16.38
N THR A 55 2.97 -2.58 16.50
CA THR A 55 2.55 -1.63 17.53
C THR A 55 1.10 -1.23 17.33
N ALA A 56 0.72 -0.83 16.11
CA ALA A 56 -0.67 -0.52 15.78
C ALA A 56 -1.60 -1.72 16.02
N ALA A 57 -1.17 -2.95 15.70
CA ALA A 57 -1.93 -4.16 15.99
C ALA A 57 -2.12 -4.39 17.50
N ARG A 58 -1.06 -4.24 18.30
CA ARG A 58 -1.12 -4.34 19.76
C ARG A 58 -2.01 -3.26 20.37
N ASP A 59 -1.92 -2.03 19.87
CA ASP A 59 -2.75 -0.92 20.33
C ASP A 59 -4.23 -1.18 20.01
N MET A 60 -4.54 -1.68 18.81
CA MET A 60 -5.89 -2.08 18.44
C MET A 60 -6.43 -3.20 19.33
N ASP A 61 -5.63 -4.24 19.60
CA ASP A 61 -6.02 -5.32 20.50
C ASP A 61 -6.22 -4.84 21.95
N MET A 62 -5.37 -3.93 22.43
CA MET A 62 -5.51 -3.33 23.76
C MET A 62 -6.78 -2.50 23.87
N LEU A 63 -7.05 -1.63 22.89
CA LEU A 63 -8.26 -0.82 22.83
C LEU A 63 -9.50 -1.72 22.75
N ARG A 64 -9.44 -2.80 21.96
CA ARG A 64 -10.52 -3.79 21.87
C ARG A 64 -10.78 -4.47 23.21
N LYS A 65 -9.73 -4.84 23.96
CA LYS A 65 -9.86 -5.42 25.32
C LYS A 65 -10.49 -4.44 26.31
N LYS A 66 -10.03 -3.18 26.33
CA LYS A 66 -10.63 -2.13 27.19
C LYS A 66 -12.10 -1.89 26.85
N SER A 67 -12.45 -2.06 25.59
CA SER A 67 -13.83 -1.93 25.13
C SER A 67 -14.70 -3.15 25.43
N LEU A 68 -14.12 -4.33 25.69
CA LEU A 68 -14.90 -5.50 26.10
C LEU A 68 -15.45 -5.36 27.54
N GLU A 69 -14.82 -4.55 28.40
CA GLU A 69 -15.39 -4.15 29.69
C GLU A 69 -16.42 -3.03 29.51
N GLY A 70 -17.60 -3.38 29.01
CA GLY A 70 -18.78 -2.52 29.06
C GLY A 70 -19.06 -1.64 27.83
N TRP A 71 -18.19 -1.62 26.81
CA TRP A 71 -18.50 -0.91 25.56
C TRP A 71 -19.25 -1.82 24.58
N SER A 72 -20.53 -1.52 24.39
CA SER A 72 -21.32 -2.11 23.31
C SER A 72 -21.33 -1.17 22.11
N GLY A 73 -20.57 -1.52 21.07
CA GLY A 73 -20.57 -0.76 19.81
C GLY A 73 -21.97 -0.58 19.22
N VAL A 74 -22.87 -1.56 19.42
CA VAL A 74 -24.27 -1.47 19.01
C VAL A 74 -25.04 -0.37 19.76
N LYS A 75 -24.80 -0.21 21.07
CA LYS A 75 -25.42 0.87 21.86
C LYS A 75 -24.93 2.24 21.42
N GLU A 76 -23.64 2.39 21.15
CA GLU A 76 -23.06 3.68 20.76
C GLU A 76 -23.52 4.11 19.35
N ILE A 77 -23.59 3.17 18.40
CA ILE A 77 -24.12 3.43 17.06
C ILE A 77 -25.61 3.82 17.11
N ARG A 78 -26.42 3.15 17.95
CA ARG A 78 -27.83 3.53 18.15
C ARG A 78 -27.95 4.94 18.72
N LYS A 79 -27.19 5.26 19.78
CA LYS A 79 -27.16 6.60 20.37
C LYS A 79 -26.84 7.68 19.32
N TRP A 80 -25.84 7.46 18.47
CA TRP A 80 -25.47 8.43 17.42
C TRP A 80 -26.52 8.56 16.32
N ARG A 81 -27.23 7.48 16.00
CA ARG A 81 -28.32 7.51 15.03
C ARG A 81 -29.51 8.30 15.58
N ASP A 82 -29.86 8.07 16.85
CA ASP A 82 -31.02 8.70 17.49
C ASP A 82 -30.76 10.20 17.76
N MET A 83 -29.51 10.64 17.94
CA MET A 83 -29.12 12.06 18.03
C MET A 83 -29.15 12.80 16.68
N ARG A 84 -29.30 12.09 15.55
CA ARG A 84 -29.37 12.68 14.20
C ARG A 84 -30.80 12.82 13.66
N THR A 85 -31.79 12.40 14.43
CA THR A 85 -33.22 12.60 14.22
C THR A 85 -33.74 13.66 15.16
#